data_AF-A0A0C2W376-F1
#
_entry.id   AF-A0A0C2W376-F1
#
_cell.length_a   1.000
_cell.length_b   1.000
_cell.length_c   1.000
_cell.angle_alpha   90.00
_cell.angle_beta   90.00
_cell.angle_gamma   90.00
#
_symmetry.space_group_name_H-M   'P 1'
#
loop_
_entity.id
_entity.type
_entity.pdbx_description
1 polymer ?
#
loop_
_entity_poly.entity_id
_entity_poly.type
_entity_poly.pdbx_seq_one_letter_code
_entity_poly.pdbx_strand_id
1 'polypeptide(L)'
;RMTKNIEKQEITAQSVLEECRVSAKELRKQWHMQREAQMSIRAHAPMKLRKELDSVLILQGDLDALEKAIETSREIIERSPTFPETRSSLQNLTQTHETLRNHVENLYASLNIPEQFPNVQGLDLEFLRTLLMARDLKINIRKCAIGSFFEWDRLDQAVGGRQQILGM
;
A
#
# COMPACT_ATOMS: atom_id res chain seq x y z
N ARG A 1 30.31 15.79 -27.17
CA ARG A 1 29.39 14.62 -27.18
C ARG A 1 28.64 14.48 -25.86
N MET A 2 29.25 14.77 -24.70
CA MET A 2 28.60 14.77 -23.37
C MET A 2 27.40 15.74 -23.24
N THR A 3 27.53 17.00 -23.71
CA THR A 3 26.43 17.98 -23.67
C THR A 3 25.17 17.52 -24.40
N LYS A 4 25.31 16.81 -25.54
CA LYS A 4 24.16 16.33 -26.33
C LYS A 4 23.35 15.23 -25.63
N ASN A 5 23.97 14.42 -24.77
CA ASN A 5 23.25 13.40 -24.02
C ASN A 5 22.57 14.00 -22.78
N ILE A 6 23.23 14.96 -22.11
CA ILE A 6 22.62 15.72 -21.01
C ILE A 6 21.44 16.55 -21.51
N GLU A 7 21.59 17.27 -22.64
CA GLU A 7 20.49 18.03 -23.26
C GLU A 7 19.32 17.12 -23.64
N LYS A 8 19.57 15.95 -24.25
CA LYS A 8 18.50 14.99 -24.55
C LYS A 8 17.78 14.51 -23.30
N GLN A 9 18.50 14.28 -22.20
CA GLN A 9 17.93 13.82 -20.96
C GLN A 9 17.19 14.93 -20.22
N GLU A 10 17.71 16.16 -20.26
CA GLU A 10 17.07 17.35 -19.72
C GLU A 10 15.76 17.61 -20.47
N ILE A 11 15.76 17.50 -21.81
CA ILE A 11 14.54 17.55 -22.61
C ILE A 11 13.56 16.44 -22.22
N THR A 12 14.05 15.21 -21.97
CA THR A 12 13.18 14.08 -21.58
C THR A 12 12.61 14.28 -20.17
N ALA A 13 13.43 14.71 -19.21
CA ALA A 13 13.00 15.01 -17.85
C ALA A 13 12.03 16.20 -17.83
N GLN A 14 12.30 17.22 -18.63
CA GLN A 14 11.43 18.38 -18.80
C GLN A 14 10.09 17.98 -19.42
N SER A 15 10.09 17.10 -20.42
CA SER A 15 8.86 16.52 -20.99
C SER A 15 8.05 15.75 -19.94
N VAL A 16 8.69 14.96 -19.09
CA VAL A 16 8.01 14.24 -17.99
C VAL A 16 7.44 15.23 -16.96
N LEU A 17 8.17 16.31 -16.65
CA LEU A 17 7.72 17.36 -15.73
C LEU A 17 6.51 18.14 -16.28
N GLU A 18 6.52 18.43 -17.58
CA GLU A 18 5.42 19.09 -18.29
C GLU A 18 4.19 18.18 -18.38
N GLU A 19 4.39 16.88 -18.64
CA GLU A 19 3.34 15.87 -18.67
C GLU A 19 2.68 15.66 -17.29
N CYS A 20 3.46 15.79 -16.21
CA CYS A 20 2.94 15.70 -14.85
C CYS A 20 1.92 16.80 -14.52
N ARG A 21 1.88 17.92 -15.28
CA ARG A 21 1.00 19.09 -15.03
C ARG A 21 1.08 19.65 -13.59
N VAL A 22 2.17 19.38 -12.88
CA VAL A 22 2.43 19.88 -11.52
C VAL A 22 3.52 20.94 -11.59
N SER A 23 3.28 22.10 -10.97
CA SER A 23 4.26 23.19 -10.96
C SER A 23 5.57 22.78 -10.28
N ALA A 24 6.70 23.29 -10.76
CA ALA A 24 8.01 23.08 -10.13
C ALA A 24 8.03 23.51 -8.65
N LYS A 25 7.25 24.54 -8.28
CA LYS A 25 7.08 24.97 -6.89
C LYS A 25 6.44 23.89 -6.02
N GLU A 26 5.39 23.25 -6.52
CA GLU A 26 4.72 22.16 -5.81
C GLU A 26 5.62 20.92 -5.72
N LEU A 27 6.34 20.57 -6.78
CA LEU A 27 7.30 19.46 -6.74
C LEU A 27 8.41 19.65 -5.69
N ARG A 28 8.94 20.88 -5.57
CA ARG A 28 9.93 21.22 -4.53
C ARG A 28 9.35 21.14 -3.12
N LYS A 29 8.11 21.61 -2.93
CA LYS A 29 7.39 21.48 -1.66
C LYS A 29 7.18 20.00 -1.29
N GLN A 30 6.71 19.20 -2.24
CA GLN A 30 6.52 17.76 -2.08
C GLN A 30 7.82 17.03 -1.77
N TRP A 31 8.94 17.44 -2.36
CA TRP A 31 10.26 16.92 -2.04
C TRP A 31 10.68 17.25 -0.60
N HIS A 32 10.46 18.49 -0.15
CA HIS A 32 10.75 18.89 1.22
C HIS A 32 9.96 18.08 2.26
N MET A 33 8.64 17.96 2.07
CA MET A 33 7.77 17.15 2.94
C MET A 33 8.21 15.69 2.95
N GLN A 34 8.68 15.15 1.82
CA GLN A 34 9.20 13.79 1.74
C GLN A 34 10.49 13.60 2.51
N ARG A 35 11.43 14.55 2.44
CA ARG A 35 12.66 14.51 3.23
C ARG A 35 12.37 14.54 4.73
N GLU A 36 11.48 15.42 5.17
CA GLU A 36 11.08 15.52 6.58
C GLU A 36 10.43 14.22 7.07
N ALA A 37 9.53 13.64 6.28
CA ALA A 37 8.88 12.37 6.61
C ALA A 37 9.86 11.19 6.68
N GLN A 38 10.92 11.18 5.85
CA GLN A 38 11.94 10.13 5.86
C GLN A 38 12.92 10.23 7.02
N MET A 39 13.15 11.44 7.54
CA MET A 39 14.00 11.68 8.71
C MET A 39 13.24 11.44 10.03
N SER A 40 11.93 11.22 9.98
CA SER A 40 11.11 10.95 11.15
C SER A 40 11.29 9.51 11.64
N ILE A 41 11.45 9.35 12.96
CA ILE A 41 11.52 8.07 13.69
C ILE A 41 10.31 7.16 13.39
N ARG A 42 9.16 7.74 12.99
CA ARG A 42 7.94 7.01 12.63
C ARG A 42 8.00 6.29 11.28
N ALA A 43 9.11 6.35 10.53
CA ALA A 43 9.20 5.74 9.19
C ALA A 43 8.98 4.21 9.16
N HIS A 44 9.12 3.50 10.29
CA HIS A 44 8.93 2.04 10.39
C HIS A 44 7.55 1.58 10.88
N ALA A 45 6.76 2.43 11.52
CA ALA A 45 5.39 2.10 11.94
C ALA A 45 4.44 1.69 10.78
N PRO A 46 4.53 2.28 9.56
CA PRO A 46 3.62 1.96 8.46
C PRO A 46 3.69 0.52 7.95
N MET A 47 4.84 -0.15 8.05
CA MET A 47 5.01 -1.50 7.51
C MET A 47 4.33 -2.57 8.38
N LYS A 48 4.36 -2.40 9.71
CA LYS A 48 3.61 -3.26 10.63
C LYS A 48 2.11 -3.04 10.45
N LEU A 49 1.68 -1.78 10.44
CA LEU A 49 0.27 -1.43 10.21
C LEU A 49 -0.27 -2.06 8.92
N ARG A 50 0.47 -1.98 7.82
CA ARG A 50 0.07 -2.61 6.55
C ARG A 50 -0.17 -4.11 6.68
N LYS A 51 0.78 -4.83 7.30
CA LYS A 51 0.67 -6.29 7.43
C LYS A 51 -0.57 -6.69 8.22
N GLU A 52 -0.82 -6.02 9.34
CA GLU A 52 -2.00 -6.28 10.15
C GLU A 52 -3.30 -5.90 9.40
N LEU A 53 -3.30 -4.79 8.65
CA LEU A 53 -4.44 -4.37 7.84
C LEU A 53 -4.76 -5.36 6.72
N ASP A 54 -3.73 -5.85 6.02
CA ASP A 54 -3.85 -6.87 4.98
C ASP A 54 -4.44 -8.16 5.56
N SER A 55 -4.01 -8.57 6.76
CA SER A 55 -4.58 -9.72 7.46
C SER A 55 -6.04 -9.53 7.83
N VAL A 56 -6.44 -8.36 8.34
CA VAL A 56 -7.85 -8.05 8.63
C VAL A 56 -8.70 -8.10 7.37
N LEU A 57 -8.22 -7.55 6.25
CA LEU A 57 -8.93 -7.56 4.96
C LEU A 57 -9.10 -8.97 4.38
N ILE A 58 -8.08 -9.82 4.50
CA ILE A 58 -8.19 -11.23 4.09
C ILE A 58 -9.26 -11.93 4.94
N LEU A 59 -9.25 -11.74 6.26
CA LEU A 59 -10.24 -12.33 7.15
C LEU A 59 -11.67 -11.85 6.83
N GLN A 60 -11.85 -10.59 6.45
CA GLN A 60 -13.15 -10.10 5.99
C GLN A 60 -13.60 -10.78 4.69
N GLY A 61 -12.70 -10.91 3.71
CA GLY A 61 -13.02 -11.62 2.47
C GLY A 61 -13.40 -13.09 2.69
N ASP A 62 -12.71 -13.77 3.62
CA ASP A 62 -13.03 -15.13 4.04
C ASP A 62 -14.39 -15.22 4.75
N LEU A 63 -14.71 -14.24 5.60
CA LEU A 63 -16.01 -14.15 6.27
C LEU A 63 -17.16 -13.88 5.30
N ASP A 64 -16.97 -13.04 4.28
CA ASP A 64 -17.96 -12.79 3.23
C ASP A 64 -18.21 -14.04 2.38
N ALA A 65 -17.15 -14.81 2.09
CA ALA A 65 -17.27 -16.08 1.38
C ALA A 65 -18.01 -17.12 2.23
N LEU A 66 -17.71 -17.18 3.54
CA LEU A 66 -18.40 -18.06 4.48
C LEU A 66 -19.88 -17.69 4.64
N GLU A 67 -20.21 -16.39 4.71
CA GLU A 67 -21.59 -15.90 4.77
C GLU A 67 -22.39 -16.37 3.55
N LYS A 68 -21.85 -16.19 2.35
CA LYS A 68 -22.47 -16.68 1.11
C LYS A 68 -22.67 -18.20 1.10
N ALA A 69 -21.71 -18.95 1.64
CA ALA A 69 -21.81 -20.41 1.74
C ALA A 69 -22.87 -20.87 2.75
N ILE A 70 -22.99 -20.16 3.89
CA ILE A 70 -24.05 -20.39 4.89
C ILE A 70 -25.42 -20.10 4.28
N GLU A 71 -25.58 -18.99 3.56
CA GLU A 71 -26.83 -18.60 2.92
C GLU A 71 -27.25 -19.63 1.86
N THR A 72 -26.31 -20.05 1.00
CA THR A 72 -26.54 -21.10 0.01
C THR A 72 -26.97 -22.42 0.66
N SER A 73 -26.31 -22.79 1.76
CA SER A 73 -26.64 -24.00 2.53
C SER A 73 -28.04 -23.91 3.14
N ARG A 74 -28.42 -22.73 3.65
CA ARG A 74 -29.74 -22.46 4.20
C ARG A 74 -30.83 -22.62 3.14
N GLU A 75 -30.64 -22.04 1.95
CA GLU A 75 -31.59 -22.19 0.84
C GLU A 75 -31.81 -23.66 0.43
N ILE A 76 -30.75 -24.45 0.38
CA ILE A 76 -30.83 -25.88 0.03
C ILE A 76 -31.59 -26.67 1.10
N ILE A 77 -31.32 -26.36 2.37
CA ILE A 77 -31.93 -27.01 3.53
C ILE A 77 -33.41 -26.64 3.67
N GLU A 78 -33.81 -25.43 3.32
CA GLU A 78 -35.21 -24.99 3.31
C GLU A 78 -36.03 -25.67 2.20
N ARG A 79 -35.40 -26.00 1.06
CA ARG A 79 -36.04 -26.68 -0.08
C ARG A 79 -36.16 -28.20 0.06
N SER A 80 -35.52 -28.81 1.06
CA SER A 80 -35.48 -30.27 1.26
C SER A 80 -36.03 -30.67 2.63
N PRO A 81 -36.74 -31.80 2.77
CA PRO A 81 -37.08 -32.35 4.08
C PRO A 81 -35.79 -32.78 4.80
N THR A 82 -35.32 -31.94 5.70
CA THR A 82 -34.02 -32.07 6.38
C THR A 82 -34.17 -32.47 7.83
N PHE A 83 -33.18 -33.24 8.33
CA PHE A 83 -33.16 -33.71 9.71
C PHE A 83 -32.87 -32.56 10.70
N PRO A 84 -33.43 -32.62 11.93
CA PRO A 84 -33.20 -31.60 12.96
C PRO A 84 -31.71 -31.37 13.27
N GLU A 85 -30.86 -32.39 13.21
CA GLU A 85 -29.43 -32.25 13.47
C GLU A 85 -28.76 -31.32 12.44
N THR A 86 -29.11 -31.43 11.15
CA THR A 86 -28.57 -30.57 10.09
C THR A 86 -28.90 -29.10 10.31
N ARG A 87 -30.13 -28.80 10.76
CA ARG A 87 -30.53 -27.43 11.12
C ARG A 87 -29.75 -26.90 12.32
N SER A 88 -29.55 -27.73 13.35
CA SER A 88 -28.78 -27.34 14.53
C SER A 88 -27.32 -27.04 14.19
N SER A 89 -26.70 -27.85 13.32
CA SER A 89 -25.33 -27.62 12.84
C SER A 89 -25.21 -26.31 12.04
N LEU A 90 -26.21 -25.98 11.22
CA LEU A 90 -26.23 -24.71 10.47
C LEU A 90 -26.42 -23.50 11.40
N GLN A 91 -27.24 -23.62 12.44
CA GLN A 91 -27.36 -22.57 13.47
C GLN A 91 -26.04 -22.35 14.21
N ASN A 92 -25.36 -23.42 14.62
CA ASN A 92 -24.04 -23.34 15.26
C ASN A 92 -23.00 -22.67 14.34
N LEU A 93 -23.02 -23.01 13.05
CA LEU A 93 -22.14 -22.40 12.05
C LEU A 93 -22.42 -20.90 11.89
N THR A 94 -23.69 -20.51 11.85
CA THR A 94 -24.13 -19.10 11.80
C THR A 94 -23.66 -18.33 13.04
N GLN A 95 -23.84 -18.91 14.23
CA GLN A 95 -23.39 -18.30 15.48
C GLN A 95 -21.86 -18.17 15.57
N THR A 96 -21.13 -19.16 15.03
CA THR A 96 -19.67 -19.11 14.94
C THR A 96 -19.21 -18.03 13.98
N HIS A 97 -19.87 -17.88 12.82
CA HIS A 97 -19.61 -16.81 11.86
C HIS A 97 -19.79 -15.42 12.48
N GLU A 98 -20.92 -15.18 13.18
CA GLU A 98 -21.15 -13.93 13.91
C GLU A 98 -20.09 -13.67 14.99
N THR A 99 -19.68 -14.72 15.70
CA THR A 99 -18.60 -14.60 16.70
C THR A 99 -17.28 -14.20 16.03
N LEU A 100 -16.92 -14.82 14.91
CA LEU A 100 -15.70 -14.48 14.17
C LEU A 100 -15.75 -13.06 13.59
N ARG A 101 -16.91 -12.62 13.09
CA ARG A 101 -17.13 -11.25 12.62
C ARG A 101 -16.81 -10.23 13.71
N ASN A 102 -17.36 -10.41 14.90
CA ASN A 102 -17.07 -9.56 16.06
C ASN A 102 -15.58 -9.56 16.44
N HIS A 103 -14.88 -10.69 16.33
CA HIS A 103 -13.44 -10.74 16.57
C HIS A 103 -12.64 -9.94 15.55
N VAL A 104 -13.01 -10.00 14.26
CA VAL A 104 -12.34 -9.21 13.20
C VAL A 104 -12.58 -7.71 13.40
N GLU A 105 -13.79 -7.30 13.79
CA GLU A 105 -14.09 -5.91 14.14
C GLU A 105 -13.28 -5.43 15.37
N ASN A 106 -13.15 -6.28 16.39
CA ASN A 106 -12.31 -5.98 17.56
C ASN A 106 -10.81 -5.91 17.20
N LEU A 107 -10.32 -6.79 16.31
CA LEU A 107 -8.96 -6.73 15.80
C LEU A 107 -8.72 -5.40 15.09
N TYR A 108 -9.65 -4.97 14.23
CA TYR A 108 -9.58 -3.66 13.59
C TYR A 108 -9.55 -2.50 14.61
N ALA A 109 -10.43 -2.52 15.61
CA ALA A 109 -10.45 -1.50 16.67
C ALA A 109 -9.14 -1.46 17.48
N SER A 110 -8.54 -2.62 17.76
CA SER A 110 -7.29 -2.74 18.51
C SER A 110 -6.05 -2.23 17.77
N LEU A 111 -6.11 -2.12 16.43
CA LEU A 111 -5.04 -1.49 15.64
C LEU A 111 -4.87 0.00 15.97
N ASN A 112 -5.87 0.60 16.61
CA ASN A 112 -5.83 1.96 17.14
C ASN A 112 -5.29 3.00 16.12
N ILE A 113 -5.73 2.82 14.88
CA ILE A 113 -5.35 3.64 13.73
C ILE A 113 -5.65 5.14 14.00
N PRO A 114 -6.78 5.53 14.62
CA PRO A 114 -7.07 6.94 14.90
C PRO A 114 -6.09 7.60 15.87
N GLU A 115 -5.61 6.90 16.90
CA GLU A 115 -4.69 7.47 17.90
C GLU A 115 -3.25 7.52 17.36
N GLN A 116 -2.85 6.52 16.58
CA GLN A 116 -1.52 6.47 15.97
C GLN A 116 -1.39 7.36 14.72
N PHE A 117 -2.49 7.54 13.99
CA PHE A 117 -2.56 8.26 12.73
C PHE A 117 -3.86 9.10 12.65
N PRO A 118 -3.92 10.26 13.35
CA PRO A 118 -5.12 11.09 13.39
C PRO A 118 -5.53 11.62 12.00
N ASN A 119 -4.58 11.74 11.08
CA ASN A 119 -4.82 12.21 9.70
C ASN A 119 -5.60 11.21 8.83
N VAL A 120 -5.78 9.97 9.29
CA VAL A 120 -6.53 8.93 8.57
C VAL A 120 -7.80 8.50 9.31
N GLN A 121 -8.17 9.24 10.35
CA GLN A 121 -9.40 9.02 11.10
C GLN A 121 -10.62 9.24 10.19
N GLY A 122 -11.56 8.29 10.21
CA GLY A 122 -12.79 8.34 9.40
C GLY A 122 -12.62 7.89 7.94
N LEU A 123 -11.43 7.40 7.55
CA LEU A 123 -11.24 6.79 6.24
C LEU A 123 -11.73 5.34 6.23
N ASP A 124 -12.38 4.96 5.15
CA ASP A 124 -12.78 3.58 4.90
C ASP A 124 -11.56 2.64 4.75
N LEU A 125 -11.74 1.37 5.09
CA LEU A 125 -10.68 0.37 5.11
C LEU A 125 -10.08 0.11 3.73
N GLU A 126 -10.92 0.00 2.70
CA GLU A 126 -10.48 -0.14 1.30
C GLU A 126 -9.68 1.09 0.85
N PHE A 127 -10.09 2.28 1.29
CA PHE A 127 -9.37 3.51 1.03
C PHE A 127 -8.00 3.56 1.72
N LEU A 128 -7.92 3.14 2.99
CA LEU A 128 -6.66 3.02 3.73
C LEU A 128 -5.69 2.04 3.05
N ARG A 129 -6.19 0.90 2.57
CA ARG A 129 -5.42 -0.08 1.81
C ARG A 129 -4.86 0.54 0.53
N THR A 130 -5.71 1.20 -0.24
CA THR A 130 -5.34 1.88 -1.49
C THR A 130 -4.26 2.93 -1.24
N LEU A 131 -4.40 3.72 -0.16
CA LEU A 131 -3.43 4.73 0.23
C LEU A 131 -2.06 4.13 0.59
N LEU A 132 -2.04 2.99 1.30
CA LEU A 132 -0.82 2.25 1.63
C LEU A 132 -0.15 1.70 0.36
N MET A 133 -0.92 1.11 -0.56
CA MET A 133 -0.41 0.62 -1.84
C MET A 133 0.18 1.75 -2.70
N ALA A 134 -0.52 2.88 -2.79
CA ALA A 134 -0.05 4.06 -3.52
C ALA A 134 1.27 4.61 -2.95
N ARG A 135 1.41 4.62 -1.62
CA ARG A 135 2.67 4.99 -0.95
C ARG A 135 3.82 4.07 -1.34
N ASP A 136 3.59 2.76 -1.36
CA ASP A 136 4.65 1.79 -1.71
C ASP A 136 5.04 1.87 -3.18
N LEU A 137 4.06 2.04 -4.07
CA LEU A 137 4.33 2.31 -5.48
C LEU A 137 5.19 3.56 -5.65
N LYS A 138 4.86 4.65 -4.93
CA LYS A 138 5.66 5.88 -4.89
C LYS A 138 7.08 5.64 -4.37
N ILE A 139 7.26 4.82 -3.35
CA ILE A 139 8.59 4.45 -2.83
C ILE A 139 9.37 3.63 -3.87
N ASN A 140 8.73 2.67 -4.53
CA ASN A 140 9.35 1.81 -5.53
C ASN A 140 9.79 2.60 -6.77
N ILE A 141 8.92 3.48 -7.29
CA ILE A 141 9.27 4.39 -8.39
C ILE A 141 10.49 5.23 -8.02
N ARG A 142 10.53 5.76 -6.79
CA ARG A 142 11.69 6.54 -6.31
C ARG A 142 12.96 5.71 -6.27
N LYS A 143 12.92 4.49 -5.70
CA LYS A 143 14.08 3.59 -5.66
C LYS A 143 14.58 3.27 -7.06
N CYS A 144 13.67 3.00 -7.99
CA CYS A 144 14.00 2.76 -9.39
C CYS A 144 14.65 3.98 -10.03
N ALA A 145 14.05 5.17 -9.88
CA ALA A 145 14.60 6.42 -10.43
C ALA A 145 15.99 6.75 -9.86
N ILE A 146 16.18 6.57 -8.55
CA ILE A 146 17.50 6.74 -7.89
C ILE A 146 18.50 5.72 -8.44
N GLY A 147 18.12 4.46 -8.57
CA GLY A 147 18.96 3.39 -9.11
C GLY A 147 19.38 3.68 -10.55
N SER A 148 18.45 4.06 -11.42
CA SER A 148 18.74 4.47 -12.78
C SER A 148 19.66 5.70 -12.80
N PHE A 149 19.41 6.71 -11.97
CA PHE A 149 20.26 7.89 -11.88
C PHE A 149 21.71 7.52 -11.51
N PHE A 150 21.92 6.67 -10.51
CA PHE A 150 23.27 6.20 -10.12
C PHE A 150 23.92 5.29 -11.15
N GLU A 151 23.13 4.49 -11.89
CA GLU A 151 23.64 3.71 -13.01
C GLU A 151 24.19 4.60 -14.11
N TRP A 152 23.51 5.71 -14.40
CA TRP A 152 23.98 6.72 -15.34
C TRP A 152 25.23 7.45 -14.85
N ASP A 153 25.28 7.85 -13.57
CA ASP A 153 26.47 8.45 -12.96
C ASP A 153 27.69 7.49 -13.06
N ARG A 154 27.47 6.19 -12.82
CA ARG A 154 28.50 5.17 -12.99
C ARG A 154 28.94 5.00 -14.45
N LEU A 155 28.01 5.03 -15.40
CA LEU A 155 28.34 4.98 -16.83
C LEU A 155 29.11 6.22 -17.26
N ASP A 156 28.78 7.40 -16.73
CA ASP A 156 29.51 8.64 -16.98
C ASP A 156 30.96 8.58 -16.45
N GLN A 157 31.14 8.07 -15.22
CA GLN A 157 32.47 7.82 -14.65
C GLN A 157 33.28 6.80 -15.46
N ALA A 158 32.63 5.78 -16.03
CA ALA A 158 33.30 4.77 -16.86
C ALA A 158 33.76 5.32 -18.22
N VAL A 159 33.05 6.32 -18.77
CA VAL A 159 33.39 6.99 -20.03
C VAL A 159 34.46 8.10 -19.82
N GLY A 160 34.54 8.69 -18.63
CA GLY A 160 35.53 9.71 -18.25
C GLY A 160 36.96 9.22 -18.03
N GLY A 161 37.17 7.90 -17.96
CA GLY A 161 38.51 7.33 -17.72
C GLY A 161 39.00 7.51 -16.29
N ARG A 162 39.89 6.61 -15.88
CA ARG A 162 40.37 6.37 -14.51
C ARG A 162 41.27 7.48 -13.93
N GLN A 163 41.05 8.75 -14.26
CA GLN A 163 41.96 9.87 -13.96
C GLN A 163 41.35 11.07 -13.23
N GLN A 164 40.06 11.07 -12.90
CA GLN A 164 39.52 12.08 -11.97
C GLN A 164 39.21 11.44 -10.62
N ILE A 165 40.27 11.36 -9.81
CA ILE A 165 40.15 11.19 -8.38
C ILE A 165 39.49 12.48 -7.89
N LEU A 166 38.21 12.44 -7.54
CA LEU A 166 37.58 13.46 -6.71
C LEU A 166 38.16 13.31 -5.29
N GLY A 167 39.31 13.92 -5.08
CA GLY A 167 40.03 13.95 -3.82
C GLY A 167 41.12 15.02 -3.86
N MET A 168 40.86 16.09 -3.10
CA MET A 168 41.57 17.38 -2.95
C MET A 168 41.15 18.47 -3.95
#